data_AF-A0A918H0B4-F1
#
_entry.id   AF-A0A918H0B4-F1
#
_cell.length_a   1.000
_cell.length_b   1.000
_cell.length_c   1.000
_cell.angle_alpha   90.00
_cell.angle_beta   90.00
_cell.angle_gamma   90.00
#
_symmetry.space_group_name_H-M   'P 1'
#
loop_
_entity.id
_entity.type
_entity.pdbx_description
1 polymer ?
#
loop_
_entity_poly.entity_id
_entity_poly.type
_entity_poly.pdbx_seq_one_letter_code
_entity_poly.pdbx_strand_id
1 'polypeptide(L)'
;MYRFLPPFQRGGREQHIGEMITDRKGRAAYLKTFRLSENQVRRGYLLQSLADHDWHLGRTAQALGSSYAEVVRRIRAAGFGSLLDAHVVARRTRESQES
;
A
#
# COMPACT_ATOMS: atom_id res chain seq x y z
N MET A 1 15.47 3.68 -18.23
CA MET A 1 15.23 2.73 -17.12
C MET A 1 13.84 3.01 -16.58
N TYR A 2 13.02 1.99 -16.37
CA TYR A 2 11.73 2.15 -15.71
C TYR A 2 11.51 1.05 -14.67
N ARG A 3 10.77 1.40 -13.63
CA ARG A 3 10.31 0.49 -12.57
C ARG A 3 8.84 0.22 -12.77
N PHE A 4 8.41 -0.99 -12.45
CA PHE A 4 7.00 -1.36 -12.52
C PHE A 4 6.55 -2.00 -11.21
N LEU A 5 5.36 -1.62 -10.79
CA LEU A 5 4.65 -2.22 -9.67
C LEU A 5 3.52 -3.10 -10.24
N PRO A 6 3.20 -4.24 -9.63
CA PRO A 6 2.01 -4.99 -9.98
C PRO A 6 0.76 -4.23 -9.50
N PRO A 7 -0.45 -4.62 -9.94
CA PRO A 7 -1.70 -4.00 -9.47
C PRO A 7 -2.06 -4.32 -8.02
N PHE A 8 -1.23 -5.09 -7.31
CA PHE A 8 -1.45 -5.57 -5.93
C PHE A 8 -2.82 -6.23 -5.72
N GLN A 9 -3.29 -6.98 -6.71
CA GLN A 9 -4.56 -7.70 -6.66
C GLN A 9 -4.51 -8.79 -5.58
N ARG A 10 -5.49 -8.79 -4.67
CA ARG A 10 -5.62 -9.83 -3.66
C ARG A 10 -6.24 -11.09 -4.29
N GLY A 11 -5.91 -12.27 -3.76
CA GLY A 11 -6.54 -13.53 -4.17
C GLY A 11 -5.60 -14.59 -4.77
N GLY A 12 -4.34 -14.65 -4.34
CA GLY A 12 -3.47 -15.79 -4.67
C GLY A 12 -2.74 -15.69 -6.00
N ARG A 13 -3.03 -14.67 -6.83
CA ARG A 13 -2.38 -14.52 -8.14
C ARG A 13 -0.93 -14.09 -7.96
N GLU A 14 -0.03 -14.79 -8.64
CA GLU A 14 1.38 -14.44 -8.68
C GLU A 14 1.58 -13.03 -9.26
N GLN A 15 2.38 -12.22 -8.57
CA GLN A 15 2.65 -10.84 -8.91
C GLN A 15 4.13 -10.52 -8.69
N HIS A 16 4.70 -9.70 -9.57
CA HIS A 16 6.11 -9.33 -9.57
C HIS A 16 6.28 -7.82 -9.54
N ILE A 17 7.26 -7.37 -8.76
CA ILE A 17 7.85 -6.03 -8.88
C ILE A 17 9.15 -6.14 -9.67
N GLY A 18 9.51 -5.11 -10.41
CA GLY A 18 10.78 -5.16 -11.14
C GLY A 18 11.24 -3.86 -11.73
N GLU A 19 12.38 -3.96 -12.39
CA GLU A 19 13.04 -2.87 -13.07
C GLU A 19 13.55 -3.37 -14.43
N MET A 20 13.38 -2.53 -15.45
CA MET A 20 13.85 -2.79 -16.80
C MET A 20 14.70 -1.65 -17.32
N ILE A 21 15.84 -2.00 -17.93
CA ILE A 21 16.70 -1.08 -18.66
C ILE A 21 16.66 -1.48 -20.12
N THR A 22 16.45 -0.49 -20.98
CA THR A 22 16.42 -0.67 -22.45
C THR A 22 17.69 -0.14 -23.08
N ASP A 23 18.11 -0.73 -24.20
CA ASP A 23 19.15 -0.19 -25.06
C ASP A 23 18.66 1.03 -25.87
N ARG A 24 19.56 1.62 -26.67
CA ARG A 24 19.23 2.77 -27.54
C ARG A 24 18.19 2.47 -28.63
N LYS A 25 17.91 1.20 -28.89
CA LYS A 25 16.88 0.73 -29.84
C LYS A 25 15.58 0.31 -29.13
N GLY A 26 15.47 0.54 -27.83
CA GLY A 26 14.29 0.21 -27.03
C GLY A 26 14.19 -1.27 -26.62
N ARG A 27 15.20 -2.11 -26.90
CA ARG A 27 15.18 -3.53 -26.54
C ARG A 27 15.59 -3.71 -25.09
N ALA A 28 15.02 -4.70 -24.40
CA ALA A 28 15.42 -5.02 -23.03
C ALA A 28 16.91 -5.42 -22.98
N ALA A 29 17.71 -4.62 -22.30
CA ALA A 29 19.13 -4.90 -22.02
C ALA A 29 19.31 -5.54 -20.64
N TYR A 30 18.39 -5.27 -19.71
CA TYR A 30 18.36 -5.85 -18.38
C TYR A 30 16.93 -5.89 -17.85
N LEU A 31 16.55 -7.00 -17.22
CA LEU A 31 15.29 -7.16 -16.50
C LEU A 31 15.56 -7.89 -15.19
N LYS A 32 15.14 -7.29 -14.08
CA LYS A 32 15.13 -7.93 -12.77
C LYS A 32 13.74 -7.91 -12.21
N THR A 33 13.26 -9.08 -11.79
CA THR A 33 11.96 -9.22 -11.14
C THR A 33 12.10 -9.91 -9.79
N PHE A 34 11.18 -9.58 -8.89
CA PHE A 34 11.01 -10.24 -7.62
C PHE A 34 9.55 -10.65 -7.47
N ARG A 35 9.33 -11.95 -7.27
CA ARG A 35 8.01 -12.46 -6.92
C ARG A 35 7.64 -11.95 -5.53
N LEU A 36 6.44 -11.41 -5.41
CA LEU A 36 5.88 -10.99 -4.13
C LEU A 36 5.23 -12.18 -3.42
N SER A 37 5.44 -12.27 -2.11
CA SER A 37 4.62 -13.13 -1.25
C SER A 37 3.24 -12.50 -1.03
N GLU A 38 2.26 -13.30 -0.63
CA GLU A 38 0.93 -12.83 -0.26
C GLU A 38 0.94 -11.69 0.79
N ASN A 39 1.84 -11.76 1.76
CA ASN A 39 2.04 -10.67 2.72
C ASN A 39 2.51 -9.38 2.04
N GLN A 40 3.45 -9.46 1.09
CA GLN A 40 3.93 -8.30 0.34
C GLN A 40 2.84 -7.71 -0.57
N VAL A 41 2.03 -8.56 -1.21
CA VAL A 41 0.87 -8.10 -2.00
C VAL A 41 -0.12 -7.34 -1.13
N ARG A 42 -0.46 -7.86 0.07
CA ARG A 42 -1.35 -7.17 1.01
C ARG A 42 -0.80 -5.82 1.48
N ARG A 43 0.51 -5.74 1.75
CA ARG A 43 1.18 -4.47 2.12
C ARG A 43 1.14 -3.47 0.97
N GLY A 44 1.44 -3.91 -0.25
CA GLY A 44 1.36 -3.08 -1.45
C GLY A 44 -0.06 -2.58 -1.72
N TYR A 45 -1.07 -3.45 -1.59
CA TYR A 45 -2.49 -3.07 -1.71
C TYR A 45 -2.88 -1.97 -0.71
N LEU A 46 -2.42 -2.07 0.55
CA LEU A 46 -2.69 -1.06 1.56
C LEU A 46 -2.01 0.29 1.21
N LEU A 47 -0.74 0.27 0.81
CA LEU A 47 -0.01 1.48 0.42
C LEU A 47 -0.62 2.12 -0.83
N GLN A 48 -1.00 1.33 -1.83
CA GLN A 48 -1.68 1.81 -3.03
C GLN A 48 -3.02 2.47 -2.66
N SER A 49 -3.83 1.80 -1.82
CA SER A 49 -5.10 2.37 -1.34
C SER A 49 -4.93 3.68 -0.58
N LEU A 50 -3.84 3.83 0.19
CA LEU A 50 -3.51 5.08 0.87
C LEU A 50 -3.11 6.16 -0.14
N ALA A 51 -2.22 5.83 -1.09
CA ALA A 51 -1.77 6.76 -2.13
C ALA A 51 -2.93 7.25 -3.01
N ASP A 52 -3.85 6.37 -3.41
CA ASP A 52 -5.04 6.69 -4.21
C ASP A 52 -6.01 7.65 -3.49
N HIS A 53 -5.87 7.79 -2.16
CA HIS A 53 -6.71 8.66 -1.32
C HIS A 53 -5.87 9.74 -0.61
N ASP A 54 -4.76 10.18 -1.22
CA ASP A 54 -3.89 11.25 -0.74
C ASP A 54 -3.40 11.04 0.70
N TRP A 55 -3.20 9.78 1.11
CA TRP A 55 -2.85 9.38 2.47
C TRP A 55 -3.88 9.76 3.55
N HIS A 56 -5.09 10.15 3.15
CA HIS A 56 -6.16 10.50 4.07
C HIS A 56 -6.87 9.26 4.62
N LEU A 57 -6.46 8.81 5.81
CA LEU A 57 -6.93 7.57 6.45
C LEU A 57 -8.46 7.40 6.49
N GLY A 58 -9.22 8.49 6.71
CA GLY A 58 -10.69 8.45 6.68
C GLY A 58 -11.29 8.14 5.30
N ARG A 59 -10.74 8.72 4.23
CA ARG A 59 -11.18 8.46 2.85
C ARG A 59 -10.79 7.05 2.43
N THR A 60 -9.57 6.63 2.78
CA THR A 60 -9.12 5.24 2.58
C THR A 60 -10.04 4.26 3.30
N ALA A 61 -10.46 4.56 4.53
CA ALA A 61 -11.40 3.70 5.28
C ALA A 61 -12.74 3.56 4.54
N GLN A 62 -13.33 4.67 4.09
CA GLN A 62 -14.57 4.66 3.31
C GLN A 62 -14.45 3.82 2.03
N ALA A 63 -13.38 4.05 1.24
CA ALA A 63 -13.15 3.31 0.00
C ALA A 63 -12.89 1.82 0.22
N LEU A 64 -12.32 1.45 1.37
CA LEU A 64 -12.12 0.05 1.76
C LEU A 64 -13.34 -0.58 2.45
N GLY A 65 -14.46 0.15 2.60
CA GLY A 65 -15.64 -0.32 3.32
C GLY A 65 -15.32 -0.66 4.79
N SER A 66 -14.52 0.18 5.45
CA SER A 66 -13.95 -0.09 6.76
C SER A 66 -13.96 1.15 7.66
N SER A 67 -13.48 1.02 8.90
CA SER A 67 -13.38 2.13 9.84
C SER A 67 -11.98 2.74 9.87
N TYR A 68 -11.88 3.99 10.31
CA TYR A 68 -10.59 4.67 10.52
C TYR A 68 -9.67 3.85 11.45
N ALA A 69 -10.23 3.32 12.55
CA ALA A 69 -9.50 2.50 13.51
C ALA A 69 -8.96 1.21 12.88
N GLU A 70 -9.73 0.56 12.00
CA GLU A 70 -9.30 -0.64 11.30
C GLU A 70 -8.18 -0.35 10.28
N VAL A 71 -8.23 0.78 9.58
CA VAL A 71 -7.12 1.23 8.71
C VAL A 71 -5.85 1.46 9.52
N VAL A 72 -5.93 2.17 10.66
CA VAL A 72 -4.80 2.37 11.58
C VAL A 72 -4.22 1.04 12.05
N ARG A 73 -5.08 0.09 12.44
CA ARG A 73 -4.66 -1.26 12.88
C ARG A 73 -3.95 -2.00 11.76
N ARG A 74 -4.46 -1.95 10.52
CA ARG A 74 -3.85 -2.57 9.34
C ARG A 74 -2.48 -1.97 9.02
N ILE A 75 -2.33 -0.64 9.12
CA ILE A 75 -1.04 0.05 8.92
C ILE A 75 0.00 -0.43 9.93
N ARG A 76 -0.38 -0.53 11.21
CA ARG A 76 0.51 -1.06 12.26
C ARG A 76 0.87 -2.52 12.01
N ALA A 77 -0.11 -3.38 11.72
CA ALA A 77 0.10 -4.81 11.45
C ALA A 77 0.96 -5.05 10.19
N ALA A 78 0.91 -4.13 9.21
CA ALA A 78 1.75 -4.15 8.02
C ALA A 78 3.19 -3.66 8.26
N GLY A 79 3.55 -3.29 9.50
CA GLY A 79 4.88 -2.77 9.85
C GLY A 79 5.10 -1.32 9.45
N PHE A 80 4.03 -0.57 9.16
CA PHE A 80 4.08 0.84 8.74
C PHE A 80 3.63 1.80 9.84
N GLY A 81 3.64 1.36 11.10
CA GLY A 81 3.19 2.16 12.24
C GLY A 81 3.94 3.49 12.41
N SER A 82 5.20 3.56 11.98
CA SER A 82 6.01 4.79 12.00
C SER A 82 5.55 5.86 11.02
N LEU A 83 4.70 5.54 10.04
CA LEU A 83 4.10 6.53 9.13
C LEU A 83 2.93 7.29 9.78
N LEU A 84 2.48 6.85 10.95
CA LEU A 84 1.34 7.45 11.64
C LEU A 84 1.81 8.52 12.62
N ASP A 85 1.17 9.69 12.55
CA ASP A 85 1.20 10.64 13.66
C ASP A 85 0.36 10.09 14.82
N ALA A 86 1.05 9.66 15.88
CA ALA A 86 0.41 9.06 17.05
C ALA A 86 -0.58 9.99 17.74
N HIS A 87 -0.30 11.30 17.77
CA HIS A 87 -1.16 12.29 18.42
C HIS A 87 -2.44 12.52 17.63
N VAL A 88 -2.34 12.67 16.31
CA VAL A 88 -3.49 12.81 15.41
C VAL A 88 -4.39 11.58 15.47
N VAL A 89 -3.80 10.39 15.44
CA VAL A 89 -4.54 9.12 15.56
C VAL A 89 -5.25 9.01 16.91
N ALA A 90 -4.57 9.31 18.02
CA ALA A 90 -5.16 9.24 19.35
C ALA A 90 -6.31 10.24 19.55
N ARG A 91 -6.19 11.47 19.01
CA ARG A 91 -7.28 12.45 19.01
C ARG A 91 -8.48 11.96 18.21
N ARG A 92 -8.27 11.53 16.96
CA ARG A 92 -9.36 11.10 16.07
C ARG A 92 -10.09 9.84 16.55
N THR A 93 -9.36 8.94 17.22
CA THR A 93 -9.93 7.70 17.79
C THR A 93 -10.86 8.01 18.96
N ARG A 94 -10.52 8.99 19.81
CA ARG A 94 -11.39 9.45 20.91
C ARG A 94 -12.67 10.10 20.40
N GLU A 95 -12.55 11.02 19.44
CA GLU A 95 -13.70 11.67 18.79
C GLU A 95 -14.69 10.65 18.18
N SER A 96 -14.20 9.51 17.67
CA SER A 96 -15.05 8.46 17.07
C SER A 96 -15.68 7.50 18.07
N GLN A 97 -15.31 7.56 19.36
CA GLN A 97 -15.90 6.76 20.44
C GLN A 97 -16.98 7.55 21.20
N GLU A 98 -16.99 8.88 21.04
CA GLU A 98 -17.90 9.81 21.72
C GLU A 98 -19.12 10.19 20.87
N SER A 99 -19.17 9.79 19.59
CA SER A 99 -20.31 9.97 18.65
C SER A 99 -21.00 8.64 18.37
#